data_AF-A0A0T7A3X9-F1
#
_entry.id   AF-A0A0T7A3X9-F1
#
_cell.length_a   1.000
_cell.length_b   1.000
_cell.length_c   1.000
_cell.angle_alpha   90.00
_cell.angle_beta   90.00
_cell.angle_gamma   90.00
#
_symmetry.space_group_name_H-M   'P 1'
#
loop_
_entity.id
_entity.type
_entity.pdbx_description
1 polymer ?
#
loop_
_entity_poly.entity_id
_entity_poly.type
_entity_poly.pdbx_seq_one_letter_code
_entity_poly.pdbx_strand_id
1 'polypeptide(L)'
;MRFGDRVRPENLKTIPWPSDERPEGSFEALQEVLGDKDEPRYAMEAIDPGEPVLTSKITGAGERATLSAALDQGMKAVSIRVNDVLGVAGFVRPSDRVDVLLTRVIRNPKSGNEQTSVDVLLQGVKVLAVDQTADERKDEPSVVKTVTFEVTTDEAQRLTLGANIGTLSLALRNIASASVEQTRPVTVADLGGGPIAAELAQNSDDGRFDSIERMVRKVGEDLGGRLNSVESKMNVPVREKQVQIVERNIEPVLPVEPKWATIGVWNTTKREEHRVGLIQ
;
A
#
# COMPACT_ATOMS: atom_id res chain seq x y z
N MET A 1 30.06 -6.47 -25.32
CA MET A 1 29.54 -5.47 -26.29
C MET A 1 28.22 -4.92 -25.75
N ARG A 2 27.91 -3.65 -26.02
CA ARG A 2 26.64 -3.00 -25.69
C ARG A 2 25.87 -2.67 -26.96
N PHE A 3 24.60 -2.29 -26.82
CA PHE A 3 23.74 -1.88 -27.94
C PHE A 3 24.43 -0.82 -28.80
N GLY A 4 24.41 -1.00 -30.11
CA GLY A 4 25.01 -0.06 -31.07
C GLY A 4 26.52 -0.23 -31.28
N ASP A 5 27.21 -1.04 -30.47
CA ASP A 5 28.63 -1.33 -30.68
C ASP A 5 28.82 -2.07 -32.01
N ARG A 6 29.81 -1.65 -32.80
CA ARG A 6 30.20 -2.38 -34.01
C ARG A 6 30.80 -3.73 -33.60
N VAL A 7 30.36 -4.79 -34.27
CA VAL A 7 30.97 -6.11 -34.11
C VAL A 7 32.32 -6.11 -34.82
N ARG A 8 33.39 -6.38 -34.06
CA ARG A 8 34.76 -6.33 -34.54
C ARG A 8 35.54 -7.59 -34.14
N PRO A 9 36.62 -7.94 -34.86
CA PRO A 9 37.41 -9.12 -34.54
C PRO A 9 37.94 -9.09 -33.10
N GLU A 10 38.31 -7.92 -32.57
CA GLU A 10 38.78 -7.76 -31.19
C GLU A 10 37.72 -8.09 -30.11
N ASN A 11 36.44 -8.07 -30.48
CA ASN A 11 35.33 -8.37 -29.55
C ASN A 11 34.96 -9.85 -29.55
N LEU A 12 35.54 -10.65 -30.45
CA LEU A 12 35.13 -12.02 -30.72
C LEU A 12 36.27 -12.99 -30.43
N LYS A 13 35.91 -14.18 -29.99
CA LYS A 13 36.83 -15.30 -29.80
C LYS A 13 36.17 -16.57 -30.30
N THR A 14 36.82 -17.26 -31.22
CA THR A 14 36.38 -18.58 -31.66
C THR A 14 36.76 -19.63 -30.60
N ILE A 15 35.80 -20.45 -30.23
CA ILE A 15 35.96 -21.57 -29.31
C ILE A 15 35.35 -22.83 -29.92
N PRO A 16 35.92 -24.02 -29.68
CA PRO A 16 35.27 -25.27 -30.08
C PRO A 16 33.95 -25.43 -29.31
N TRP A 17 32.87 -25.68 -30.03
CA TRP A 17 31.56 -25.94 -29.42
C TRP A 17 31.49 -27.42 -28.98
N PRO A 18 31.12 -27.71 -27.71
CA PRO A 18 31.24 -29.06 -27.13
C PRO A 18 30.09 -30.01 -27.51
N SER A 19 29.14 -29.58 -28.34
CA SER A 19 27.95 -30.35 -28.73
C SER A 19 27.75 -30.31 -30.25
N ASP A 20 27.10 -31.33 -30.80
CA ASP A 20 26.64 -31.30 -32.19
C ASP A 20 25.37 -30.43 -32.35
N GLU A 21 24.63 -30.24 -31.25
CA GLU A 21 23.49 -29.34 -31.17
C GLU A 21 23.97 -27.90 -30.94
N ARG A 22 23.78 -27.05 -31.96
CA ARG A 22 24.10 -25.63 -31.89
C ARG A 22 22.84 -24.80 -31.65
N PRO A 23 22.95 -23.69 -30.91
CA PRO A 23 21.85 -22.74 -30.78
C PRO A 23 21.35 -22.28 -32.15
N GLU A 24 20.05 -22.11 -32.28
CA GLU A 24 19.44 -21.55 -33.48
C GLU A 24 19.96 -20.12 -33.72
N GLY A 25 20.28 -19.80 -34.98
CA GLY A 25 20.88 -18.53 -35.34
C GLY A 25 22.37 -18.39 -34.97
N SER A 26 23.07 -19.49 -34.67
CA SER A 26 24.53 -19.48 -34.55
C SER A 26 25.22 -19.35 -35.92
N PHE A 27 26.44 -18.83 -35.90
CA PHE A 27 27.28 -18.66 -37.08
C PHE A 27 28.36 -19.74 -37.16
N GLU A 28 28.72 -20.17 -38.36
CA GLU A 28 29.75 -21.20 -38.56
C GLU A 28 31.14 -20.59 -38.73
N ALA A 29 31.21 -19.36 -39.24
CA ALA A 29 32.46 -18.66 -39.52
C ALA A 29 32.48 -17.27 -38.90
N LEU A 30 33.67 -16.85 -38.45
CA LEU A 30 33.90 -15.52 -37.89
C LEU A 30 33.49 -14.40 -38.86
N GLN A 31 33.74 -14.59 -40.16
CA GLN A 31 33.39 -13.63 -41.22
C GLN A 31 31.88 -13.36 -41.29
N GLU A 32 31.03 -14.37 -41.07
CA GLU A 32 29.58 -14.20 -41.12
C GLU A 32 29.08 -13.29 -39.98
N VAL A 33 29.74 -13.37 -38.82
CA VAL A 33 29.48 -12.54 -37.63
C VAL A 33 29.96 -11.11 -37.82
N LEU A 34 31.09 -10.91 -38.49
CA LEU A 34 31.67 -9.58 -38.72
C LEU A 34 30.93 -8.81 -39.82
N GLY A 35 30.43 -9.52 -40.83
CA GLY A 35 30.02 -8.93 -42.09
C GLY A 35 31.22 -8.48 -42.93
N ASP A 36 30.93 -7.90 -44.09
CA ASP A 36 31.96 -7.34 -44.96
C ASP A 36 32.34 -5.90 -44.54
N LYS A 37 33.45 -5.40 -45.09
CA LYS A 37 33.93 -4.03 -44.79
C LYS A 37 32.86 -2.96 -45.08
N ASP A 38 32.10 -3.17 -46.14
CA ASP A 38 31.03 -2.28 -46.60
C ASP A 38 29.67 -2.60 -45.95
N GLU A 39 29.55 -3.77 -45.33
CA GLU A 39 28.33 -4.26 -44.69
C GLU A 39 28.56 -4.64 -43.22
N PRO A 40 28.96 -3.68 -42.34
CA PRO A 40 29.25 -3.97 -40.95
C PRO A 40 27.99 -4.39 -40.18
N ARG A 41 28.18 -5.26 -39.18
CA ARG A 41 27.15 -5.60 -38.20
C ARG A 41 27.37 -4.88 -36.87
N TYR A 42 26.28 -4.69 -36.14
CA TYR A 42 26.25 -4.01 -34.85
C TYR A 42 25.47 -4.85 -33.83
N ALA A 43 25.83 -4.72 -32.55
CA ALA A 43 25.11 -5.38 -31.47
C ALA A 43 23.73 -4.73 -31.26
N MET A 44 22.69 -5.56 -31.19
CA MET A 44 21.29 -5.16 -30.98
C MET A 44 20.85 -5.34 -29.52
N GLU A 45 21.68 -5.97 -28.70
CA GLU A 45 21.53 -6.06 -27.25
C GLU A 45 22.89 -6.15 -26.58
N ALA A 46 22.91 -6.19 -25.25
CA ALA A 46 24.15 -6.43 -24.51
C ALA A 46 24.60 -7.89 -24.70
N ILE A 47 25.85 -8.06 -25.12
CA ILE A 47 26.50 -9.38 -25.26
C ILE A 47 27.66 -9.42 -24.28
N ASP A 48 27.59 -10.29 -23.29
CA ASP A 48 28.60 -10.38 -22.23
C ASP A 48 29.76 -11.31 -22.64
N PRO A 49 30.95 -11.19 -21.99
CA PRO A 49 32.10 -12.01 -22.34
C PRO A 49 31.84 -13.52 -22.18
N GLY A 50 32.15 -14.30 -23.21
CA GLY A 50 31.93 -15.76 -23.23
C GLY A 50 30.54 -16.17 -23.71
N GLU A 51 29.65 -15.22 -23.95
CA GLU A 51 28.33 -15.49 -24.53
C GLU A 51 28.40 -15.79 -26.04
N PRO A 52 27.67 -16.80 -26.55
CA PRO A 52 27.57 -17.05 -27.98
C PRO A 52 26.89 -15.89 -28.72
N VAL A 53 27.48 -15.46 -29.83
CA VAL A 53 26.86 -14.46 -30.71
C VAL A 53 25.87 -15.13 -31.64
N LEU A 54 24.61 -14.70 -31.59
CA LEU A 54 23.51 -15.21 -32.42
C LEU A 54 22.98 -14.13 -33.35
N THR A 55 22.31 -14.55 -34.43
CA THR A 55 21.64 -13.66 -35.39
C THR A 55 20.61 -12.75 -34.74
N SER A 56 19.98 -13.18 -33.64
CA SER A 56 19.03 -12.35 -32.88
C SER A 56 19.69 -11.21 -32.10
N LYS A 57 21.01 -11.27 -31.87
CA LYS A 57 21.74 -10.31 -31.04
C LYS A 57 22.52 -9.27 -31.83
N ILE A 58 22.60 -9.44 -33.15
CA ILE A 58 23.34 -8.54 -34.05
C ILE A 58 22.52 -8.21 -35.29
N THR A 59 22.81 -7.08 -35.91
CA THR A 59 22.10 -6.65 -37.12
C THR A 59 22.39 -7.56 -38.32
N GLY A 60 21.54 -7.45 -39.36
CA GLY A 60 21.89 -7.91 -40.69
C GLY A 60 23.17 -7.24 -41.21
N ALA A 61 23.79 -7.85 -42.22
CA ALA A 61 24.97 -7.28 -42.88
C ALA A 61 24.61 -5.91 -43.49
N GLY A 62 25.36 -4.87 -43.12
CA GLY A 62 25.16 -3.50 -43.62
C GLY A 62 23.99 -2.75 -43.02
N GLU A 63 23.23 -3.38 -42.11
CA GLU A 63 22.17 -2.72 -41.39
C GLU A 63 22.72 -1.86 -40.24
N ARG A 64 22.03 -0.76 -39.95
CA ARG A 64 22.35 0.06 -38.77
C ARG A 64 21.67 -0.53 -37.54
N ALA A 65 22.38 -0.56 -36.42
CA ALA A 65 21.75 -0.73 -35.10
C ALA A 65 20.92 0.52 -34.77
N THR A 66 19.71 0.55 -35.31
CA THR A 66 18.67 1.51 -34.93
C THR A 66 17.70 0.79 -34.02
N LEU A 67 17.08 1.51 -33.08
CA LEU A 67 16.00 0.95 -32.26
C LEU A 67 14.89 0.37 -33.16
N SER A 68 14.66 0.98 -34.32
CA SER A 68 13.73 0.52 -35.34
C SER A 68 14.08 -0.85 -35.94
N ALA A 69 15.36 -1.20 -36.02
CA ALA A 69 15.81 -2.50 -36.51
C ALA A 69 15.67 -3.61 -35.45
N ALA A 70 15.62 -3.23 -34.16
CA ALA A 70 15.41 -4.16 -33.04
C ALA A 70 13.93 -4.46 -32.74
N LEU A 71 13.02 -3.85 -33.49
CA LEU A 71 11.59 -4.09 -33.38
C LEU A 71 11.16 -5.25 -34.26
N ASP A 72 10.32 -6.12 -33.71
CA ASP A 72 9.62 -7.13 -34.51
C ASP A 72 8.69 -6.48 -35.55
N GLN A 73 8.42 -7.21 -36.64
CA GLN A 73 7.62 -6.69 -37.75
C GLN A 73 6.22 -6.26 -37.27
N GLY A 74 5.88 -5.00 -37.49
CA GLY A 74 4.59 -4.42 -37.10
C GLY A 74 4.54 -3.84 -35.68
N MET A 75 5.61 -3.97 -34.90
CA MET A 75 5.75 -3.39 -33.56
C MET A 75 6.27 -1.94 -33.62
N LYS A 76 6.11 -1.22 -32.51
CA LYS A 76 6.52 0.18 -32.32
C LYS A 76 7.22 0.32 -30.97
N ALA A 77 8.25 1.16 -30.94
CA ALA A 77 8.86 1.60 -29.70
C ALA A 77 8.09 2.79 -29.14
N VAL A 78 7.59 2.69 -27.90
CA VAL A 78 6.91 3.79 -27.21
C VAL A 78 7.54 4.01 -25.85
N SER A 79 8.06 5.23 -25.64
CA SER A 79 8.66 5.65 -24.37
C SER A 79 7.63 6.33 -23.48
N ILE A 80 7.44 5.80 -22.28
CA ILE A 80 6.46 6.28 -21.31
C ILE A 80 7.13 6.50 -19.96
N ARG A 81 6.77 7.60 -19.30
CA ARG A 81 7.16 7.85 -17.91
C ARG A 81 6.32 7.00 -16.98
N VAL A 82 6.97 6.31 -16.06
CA VAL A 82 6.32 5.43 -15.09
C VAL A 82 6.80 5.77 -13.68
N ASN A 83 5.90 5.61 -12.71
CA ASN A 83 6.24 5.74 -11.29
C ASN A 83 6.67 4.39 -10.73
N ASP A 84 7.78 4.40 -10.00
CA ASP A 84 8.41 3.23 -9.40
C ASP A 84 7.77 2.89 -8.03
N VAL A 85 6.48 2.55 -8.04
CA VAL A 85 5.71 2.36 -6.78
C VAL A 85 5.77 0.90 -6.29
N LEU A 86 6.12 -0.05 -7.15
CA LEU A 86 6.00 -1.49 -6.86
C LEU A 86 7.34 -2.22 -6.83
N GLY A 87 8.32 -1.77 -6.03
CA GLY A 87 9.44 -2.61 -5.58
C GLY A 87 10.38 -3.22 -6.63
N VAL A 88 10.18 -2.94 -7.92
CA VAL A 88 11.05 -3.39 -9.03
C VAL A 88 12.16 -2.39 -9.30
N ALA A 89 12.37 -1.44 -8.39
CA ALA A 89 13.27 -0.30 -8.57
C ALA A 89 14.71 -0.75 -8.87
N GLY A 90 15.01 -0.87 -10.17
CA GLY A 90 16.33 -1.28 -10.67
C GLY A 90 16.46 -2.75 -11.11
N PHE A 91 15.39 -3.56 -11.02
CA PHE A 91 15.40 -4.94 -11.49
C PHE A 91 14.87 -5.11 -12.91
N VAL A 92 14.03 -4.19 -13.41
CA VAL A 92 13.60 -4.20 -14.82
C VAL A 92 14.79 -3.91 -15.72
N ARG A 93 15.05 -4.83 -16.64
CA ARG A 93 16.12 -4.76 -17.65
C ARG A 93 15.53 -4.76 -19.06
N PRO A 94 16.29 -4.28 -20.06
CA PRO A 94 15.99 -4.59 -21.45
C PRO A 94 15.74 -6.09 -21.64
N SER A 95 14.76 -6.42 -22.49
CA SER A 95 14.25 -7.76 -22.77
C SER A 95 13.38 -8.40 -21.68
N ASP A 96 13.16 -7.75 -20.53
CA ASP A 96 12.17 -8.21 -19.56
C ASP A 96 10.74 -8.02 -20.07
N ARG A 97 9.83 -8.85 -19.55
CA ARG A 97 8.38 -8.67 -19.74
C ARG A 97 7.75 -8.11 -18.49
N VAL A 98 6.90 -7.11 -18.65
CA VAL A 98 6.20 -6.44 -17.55
C VAL A 98 4.72 -6.28 -17.84
N ASP A 99 3.94 -6.21 -16.78
CA ASP A 99 2.56 -5.75 -16.82
C ASP A 99 2.52 -4.26 -16.49
N VAL A 100 1.67 -3.52 -17.19
CA VAL A 100 1.50 -2.09 -17.02
C VAL A 100 0.19 -1.84 -16.29
N LEU A 101 0.29 -1.25 -15.09
CA LEU A 101 -0.86 -0.89 -14.27
C LEU A 101 -1.15 0.59 -14.41
N LEU A 102 -2.43 0.94 -14.56
CA LEU A 102 -2.92 2.31 -14.63
C LEU A 102 -3.69 2.63 -13.36
N THR A 103 -3.16 3.55 -12.57
CA THR A 103 -3.88 4.16 -11.45
C THR A 103 -4.50 5.47 -11.91
N ARG A 104 -5.83 5.61 -11.78
CA ARG A 104 -6.56 6.82 -12.17
C ARG A 104 -7.69 7.13 -11.21
N VAL A 105 -8.04 8.41 -11.13
CA VAL A 105 -9.22 8.88 -10.39
C VAL A 105 -10.39 8.99 -11.37
N ILE A 106 -11.44 8.23 -11.12
CA ILE A 106 -12.67 8.20 -11.91
C ILE A 106 -13.72 8.98 -11.15
N ARG A 107 -14.23 10.07 -11.72
CA ARG A 107 -15.34 10.82 -11.14
C ARG A 107 -16.66 10.17 -11.56
N ASN A 108 -17.49 9.79 -10.60
CA ASN A 108 -18.81 9.23 -10.88
C ASN A 108 -19.77 10.38 -11.25
N PRO A 109 -20.30 10.43 -12.49
CA PRO A 109 -21.16 11.52 -12.94
C PRO A 109 -22.51 11.58 -12.20
N LYS A 110 -22.94 10.49 -11.55
CA LYS A 110 -24.22 10.45 -10.81
C LYS A 110 -24.11 10.91 -9.36
N SER A 111 -22.97 10.69 -8.73
CA SER A 111 -22.76 10.97 -7.29
C SER A 111 -21.82 12.14 -7.04
N GLY A 112 -21.07 12.60 -8.05
CA GLY A 112 -20.01 13.60 -7.89
C GLY A 112 -18.74 13.06 -7.21
N ASN A 113 -18.82 11.89 -6.57
CA ASN A 113 -17.72 11.27 -5.85
C ASN A 113 -16.58 10.84 -6.78
N GLU A 114 -15.36 11.08 -6.33
CA GLU A 114 -14.14 10.60 -6.97
C GLU A 114 -13.75 9.23 -6.39
N GLN A 115 -13.45 8.28 -7.27
CA GLN A 115 -13.01 6.95 -6.89
C GLN A 115 -11.68 6.66 -7.55
N THR A 116 -10.68 6.28 -6.76
CA THR A 116 -9.41 5.79 -7.31
C THR A 116 -9.57 4.32 -7.71
N SER A 117 -9.11 4.00 -8.91
CA SER A 117 -9.10 2.65 -9.47
C SER A 117 -7.74 2.32 -10.05
N VAL A 118 -7.35 1.06 -9.95
CA VAL A 118 -6.16 0.49 -10.59
C VAL A 118 -6.62 -0.57 -11.58
N ASP A 119 -6.22 -0.39 -12.84
CA ASP A 119 -6.53 -1.29 -13.94
C ASP A 119 -5.24 -1.88 -14.50
N VAL A 120 -5.25 -3.16 -14.91
CA VAL A 120 -4.16 -3.71 -15.72
C VAL A 120 -4.38 -3.26 -17.16
N LEU A 121 -3.54 -2.34 -17.63
CA LEU A 121 -3.68 -1.74 -18.95
C LEU A 121 -3.14 -2.67 -20.04
N LEU A 122 -1.96 -3.25 -19.81
CA LEU A 122 -1.31 -4.21 -20.70
C LEU A 122 -0.63 -5.30 -19.88
N GLN A 123 -0.52 -6.51 -20.43
CA GLN A 123 0.13 -7.66 -19.80
C GLN A 123 1.24 -8.22 -20.68
N GLY A 124 2.38 -8.56 -20.09
CA GLY A 124 3.48 -9.25 -20.75
C GLY A 124 4.20 -8.44 -21.83
N VAL A 125 4.19 -7.11 -21.74
CA VAL A 125 4.83 -6.23 -22.72
C VAL A 125 6.34 -6.26 -22.56
N LYS A 126 7.06 -6.33 -23.69
CA LYS A 126 8.53 -6.38 -23.70
C LYS A 126 9.11 -4.97 -23.51
N VAL A 127 10.10 -4.88 -22.63
CA VAL A 127 10.89 -3.68 -22.40
C VAL A 127 12.09 -3.65 -23.36
N LEU A 128 12.25 -2.55 -24.09
CA LEU A 128 13.40 -2.32 -24.97
C LEU A 128 14.51 -1.56 -24.27
N ALA A 129 14.16 -0.55 -23.47
CA ALA A 129 15.12 0.29 -22.78
C ALA A 129 14.52 0.87 -21.49
N VAL A 130 15.39 1.18 -20.53
CA VAL A 130 15.03 1.81 -19.25
C VAL A 130 16.02 2.94 -19.00
N ASP A 131 15.51 4.17 -18.88
CA ASP A 131 16.28 5.38 -18.63
C ASP A 131 15.82 6.03 -17.31
N GLN A 132 16.77 6.60 -16.57
CA GLN A 132 16.47 7.46 -15.42
C GLN A 132 16.47 8.92 -15.87
N THR A 133 15.42 9.65 -15.55
CA THR A 133 15.40 11.11 -15.68
C THR A 133 15.20 11.70 -14.31
N ALA A 134 16.26 12.30 -13.74
CA ALA A 134 16.14 13.10 -12.53
C ALA A 134 15.48 14.43 -12.91
N ASP A 135 14.28 14.70 -12.39
CA ASP A 135 13.69 16.03 -12.50
C ASP A 135 14.16 16.85 -11.28
N GLU A 136 15.22 17.63 -11.46
CA GLU A 136 15.87 18.41 -10.40
C GLU A 136 15.08 19.65 -9.95
N ARG A 137 13.88 19.88 -10.50
CA ARG A 137 13.11 21.14 -10.28
C ARG A 137 12.12 21.11 -9.12
N LYS A 138 12.13 20.06 -8.30
CA LYS A 138 11.38 19.99 -7.04
C LYS A 138 12.31 19.57 -5.92
N ASP A 139 12.13 20.14 -4.73
CA ASP A 139 12.85 19.83 -3.49
C ASP A 139 12.67 18.37 -2.98
N GLU A 140 12.18 17.47 -3.83
CA GLU A 140 12.06 16.03 -3.57
C GLU A 140 12.78 15.27 -4.69
N PRO A 141 13.82 14.45 -4.37
CA PRO A 141 14.43 13.57 -5.35
C PRO A 141 13.44 12.46 -5.73
N SER A 142 12.61 12.72 -6.74
CA SER A 142 11.83 11.68 -7.40
C SER A 142 12.60 11.20 -8.64
N VAL A 143 13.09 9.95 -8.59
CA VAL A 143 13.68 9.30 -9.76
C VAL A 143 12.55 8.83 -10.66
N VAL A 144 12.13 9.66 -11.62
CA VAL A 144 11.18 9.24 -12.64
C VAL A 144 11.92 8.37 -13.65
N LYS A 145 11.37 7.19 -13.93
CA LYS A 145 11.93 6.28 -14.95
C LYS A 145 11.13 6.41 -16.24
N THR A 146 11.85 6.55 -17.34
CA THR A 146 11.28 6.44 -18.68
C THR A 146 11.57 5.04 -19.18
N VAL A 147 10.53 4.32 -19.57
CA VAL A 147 10.66 2.96 -20.08
C VAL A 147 10.15 2.93 -21.51
N THR A 148 10.94 2.34 -22.40
CA THR A 148 10.58 2.16 -23.81
C THR A 148 10.09 0.75 -24.01
N PHE A 149 8.86 0.62 -24.49
CA PHE A 149 8.19 -0.65 -24.72
C PHE A 149 8.13 -1.01 -26.20
N GLU A 150 8.21 -2.29 -26.51
CA GLU A 150 7.82 -2.83 -27.81
C GLU A 150 6.33 -3.19 -27.78
N VAL A 151 5.54 -2.48 -28.57
CA VAL A 151 4.07 -2.58 -28.54
C VAL A 151 3.46 -2.54 -29.93
N THR A 152 2.26 -3.10 -30.07
CA THR A 152 1.41 -2.93 -31.25
C THR A 152 0.85 -1.50 -31.32
N THR A 153 0.24 -1.13 -32.44
CA THR A 153 -0.38 0.20 -32.59
C THR A 153 -1.50 0.43 -31.56
N ASP A 154 -2.32 -0.57 -31.30
CA ASP A 154 -3.44 -0.46 -30.35
C ASP A 154 -2.92 -0.29 -28.91
N GLU A 155 -1.91 -1.07 -28.53
CA GLU A 155 -1.26 -0.98 -27.22
C GLU A 155 -0.55 0.37 -27.04
N ALA A 156 0.08 0.90 -28.08
CA ALA A 156 0.67 2.24 -28.08
C ALA A 156 -0.37 3.34 -27.79
N GLN A 157 -1.56 3.23 -28.39
CA GLN A 157 -2.66 4.16 -28.13
C GLN A 157 -3.15 4.06 -26.68
N ARG A 158 -3.30 2.84 -26.16
CA ARG A 158 -3.70 2.60 -24.77
C ARG A 158 -2.70 3.16 -23.78
N LEU A 159 -1.40 2.93 -24.00
CA LEU A 159 -0.33 3.48 -23.17
C LEU A 159 -0.32 5.00 -23.15
N THR A 160 -0.41 5.61 -24.34
CA THR A 160 -0.43 7.06 -24.48
C THR A 160 -1.63 7.67 -23.77
N LEU A 161 -2.82 7.06 -23.92
CA LEU A 161 -4.02 7.51 -23.23
C LEU A 161 -3.89 7.32 -21.71
N GLY A 162 -3.44 6.15 -21.26
CA GLY A 162 -3.23 5.83 -19.85
C GLY A 162 -2.27 6.81 -19.17
N ALA A 163 -1.16 7.14 -19.83
CA ALA A 163 -0.17 8.11 -19.35
C ALA A 163 -0.74 9.53 -19.21
N ASN A 164 -1.76 9.90 -19.99
CA ASN A 164 -2.40 11.22 -19.93
C ASN A 164 -3.50 11.31 -18.86
N ILE A 165 -4.18 10.21 -18.54
CA ILE A 165 -5.34 10.22 -17.63
C ILE A 165 -5.02 9.73 -16.21
N GLY A 166 -3.80 9.27 -15.97
CA GLY A 166 -3.43 8.69 -14.69
C GLY A 166 -1.93 8.45 -14.57
N THR A 167 -1.58 7.66 -13.56
CA THR A 167 -0.21 7.25 -13.27
C THR A 167 -0.02 5.81 -13.71
N LEU A 168 1.05 5.56 -14.46
CA LEU A 168 1.44 4.21 -14.85
C LEU A 168 2.51 3.66 -13.92
N SER A 169 2.37 2.41 -13.51
CA SER A 169 3.36 1.67 -12.73
C SER A 169 3.59 0.29 -13.34
N LEU A 170 4.77 -0.28 -13.10
CA LEU A 170 5.17 -1.56 -13.69
C LEU A 170 5.17 -2.68 -12.66
N ALA A 171 4.77 -3.86 -13.11
CA ALA A 171 4.94 -5.12 -12.38
C ALA A 171 5.77 -6.08 -13.24
N LEU A 172 6.89 -6.57 -12.72
CA LEU A 172 7.77 -7.49 -13.45
C LEU A 172 7.13 -8.88 -13.51
N ARG A 173 7.07 -9.46 -14.71
CA ARG A 173 6.51 -10.79 -14.91
C ARG A 173 7.57 -11.86 -14.69
N ASN A 174 7.14 -12.99 -14.14
CA ASN A 174 7.98 -14.16 -14.06
C ASN A 174 8.23 -14.70 -15.48
N ILE A 175 9.48 -15.05 -15.81
CA ILE A 175 9.86 -15.60 -17.12
C ILE A 175 9.10 -16.88 -17.49
N ALA A 176 8.66 -17.67 -16.51
CA ALA A 176 7.87 -18.88 -16.72
C ALA A 176 6.36 -18.62 -16.88
N SER A 177 5.89 -17.42 -16.54
CA SER A 177 4.47 -17.05 -16.67
C SER A 177 4.22 -16.51 -18.08
N ALA A 178 3.51 -17.30 -18.90
CA ALA A 178 3.10 -16.94 -20.26
C ALA A 178 1.62 -16.54 -20.37
N SER A 179 0.77 -16.96 -19.43
CA SER A 179 -0.68 -16.75 -19.50
C SER A 179 -1.08 -15.29 -19.35
N VAL A 180 -2.16 -14.91 -20.05
CA VAL A 180 -2.87 -13.65 -19.81
C VAL A 180 -3.90 -13.91 -18.72
N GLU A 181 -3.88 -13.09 -17.67
CA GLU A 181 -4.82 -13.18 -16.56
C GLU A 181 -6.07 -12.35 -16.85
N GLN A 182 -7.24 -12.89 -16.49
CA GLN A 182 -8.46 -12.09 -16.48
C GLN A 182 -8.45 -11.22 -15.24
N THR A 183 -8.29 -9.92 -15.46
CA THR A 183 -8.19 -8.94 -14.38
C THR A 183 -9.41 -8.03 -14.40
N ARG A 184 -9.80 -7.56 -13.22
CA ARG A 184 -10.83 -6.54 -13.05
C ARG A 184 -10.21 -5.30 -12.42
N PRO A 185 -10.80 -4.12 -12.64
CA PRO A 185 -10.47 -2.92 -11.87
C PRO A 185 -10.49 -3.19 -10.37
N VAL A 186 -9.45 -2.74 -9.67
CA VAL A 186 -9.37 -2.77 -8.20
C VAL A 186 -9.56 -1.36 -7.68
N THR A 187 -10.45 -1.20 -6.72
CA THR A 187 -10.88 0.09 -6.19
C THR A 187 -10.58 0.16 -4.68
N VAL A 188 -10.71 1.36 -4.10
CA VAL A 188 -10.56 1.53 -2.63
C VAL A 188 -11.52 0.63 -1.84
N ALA A 189 -12.71 0.33 -2.40
CA ALA A 189 -13.68 -0.56 -1.76
C ALA A 189 -13.18 -2.01 -1.63
N ASP A 190 -12.33 -2.46 -2.56
CA ASP A 190 -11.73 -3.80 -2.55
C ASP A 190 -10.63 -3.95 -1.47
N LEU A 191 -10.08 -2.84 -0.96
CA LEU A 191 -8.99 -2.83 0.03
C LEU A 191 -9.47 -2.92 1.49
N GLY A 192 -10.76 -3.24 1.71
CA GLY A 192 -11.35 -3.32 3.06
C GLY A 192 -12.30 -2.17 3.39
N GLY A 193 -12.47 -1.20 2.51
CA GLY A 193 -13.53 -0.19 2.55
C GLY A 193 -14.80 -0.66 1.84
N GLY A 194 -15.18 -1.94 2.01
CA GLY A 194 -16.31 -2.55 1.32
C GLY A 194 -17.63 -1.76 1.49
N PRO A 195 -18.72 -2.18 0.83
CA PRO A 195 -20.01 -1.47 0.88
C PRO A 195 -20.51 -1.18 2.29
N ILE A 196 -20.01 -1.83 3.33
CA ILE A 196 -20.27 -1.53 4.74
C ILE A 196 -19.79 -0.12 5.15
N ALA A 197 -18.64 0.38 4.67
CA ALA A 197 -18.18 1.73 4.98
C ALA A 197 -19.01 2.79 4.25
N ALA A 198 -19.41 2.51 3.01
CA ALA A 198 -20.32 3.35 2.23
C ALA A 198 -21.76 3.28 2.76
N GLU A 199 -22.22 2.12 3.24
CA GLU A 199 -23.50 1.93 3.93
C GLU A 199 -23.46 2.60 5.30
N LEU A 200 -22.36 2.57 6.07
CA LEU A 200 -22.25 3.33 7.32
C LEU A 200 -22.30 4.85 7.06
N ALA A 201 -21.68 5.32 5.96
CA ALA A 201 -21.77 6.71 5.53
C ALA A 201 -23.18 7.08 5.00
N GLN A 202 -23.85 6.20 4.26
CA GLN A 202 -25.22 6.42 3.74
C GLN A 202 -26.29 6.27 4.83
N ASN A 203 -26.15 5.30 5.74
CA ASN A 203 -27.03 5.12 6.91
C ASN A 203 -26.86 6.25 7.95
N SER A 204 -25.83 7.09 7.83
CA SER A 204 -25.71 8.31 8.62
C SER A 204 -26.69 9.39 8.16
N ASP A 205 -27.11 9.35 6.89
CA ASP A 205 -28.08 10.29 6.27
C ASP A 205 -29.55 9.81 6.41
N ASP A 206 -29.78 8.55 6.81
CA ASP A 206 -31.14 7.94 6.91
C ASP A 206 -31.94 8.38 8.16
N GLY A 207 -31.60 9.52 8.79
CA GLY A 207 -32.35 10.05 9.94
C GLY A 207 -32.33 9.15 11.19
N ARG A 208 -31.48 8.12 11.22
CA ARG A 208 -31.24 7.32 12.43
C ARG A 208 -30.53 8.14 13.50
N PHE A 209 -29.61 9.02 13.12
CA PHE A 209 -29.03 9.99 14.03
C PHE A 209 -30.07 10.98 14.55
N ASP A 210 -30.98 11.50 13.73
CA ASP A 210 -32.12 12.32 14.19
C ASP A 210 -33.04 11.57 15.15
N SER A 211 -33.17 10.26 14.97
CA SER A 211 -33.96 9.41 15.86
C SER A 211 -33.27 9.20 17.20
N ILE A 212 -31.94 9.03 17.19
CA ILE A 212 -31.10 8.96 18.41
C ILE A 212 -31.09 10.33 19.10
N GLU A 213 -30.95 11.44 18.37
CA GLU A 213 -30.96 12.79 18.93
C GLU A 213 -32.32 13.13 19.56
N ARG A 214 -33.43 12.80 18.90
CA ARG A 214 -34.77 12.93 19.50
C ARG A 214 -34.94 12.06 20.74
N MET A 215 -34.36 10.86 20.75
CA MET A 215 -34.42 9.96 21.91
C MET A 215 -33.58 10.50 23.07
N VAL A 216 -32.37 11.00 22.81
CA VAL A 216 -31.49 11.65 23.80
C VAL A 216 -32.13 12.92 24.34
N ARG A 217 -32.74 13.75 23.49
CA ARG A 217 -33.47 14.96 23.91
C ARG A 217 -34.67 14.62 24.77
N LYS A 218 -35.45 13.61 24.40
CA LYS A 218 -36.59 13.13 25.19
C LYS A 218 -36.17 12.59 26.55
N VAL A 219 -35.04 11.86 26.62
CA VAL A 219 -34.47 11.40 27.89
C VAL A 219 -33.99 12.59 28.73
N GLY A 220 -33.36 13.59 28.13
CA GLY A 220 -32.98 14.84 28.80
C GLY A 220 -34.18 15.61 29.37
N GLU A 221 -35.27 15.73 28.60
CA GLU A 221 -36.52 16.35 29.04
C GLU A 221 -37.20 15.56 30.17
N ASP A 222 -37.20 14.22 30.11
CA ASP A 222 -37.79 13.36 31.14
C ASP A 222 -36.98 13.41 32.45
N LEU A 223 -35.64 13.41 32.37
CA LEU A 223 -34.78 13.65 33.55
C LEU A 223 -34.97 15.05 34.12
N GLY A 224 -35.09 16.08 33.28
CA GLY A 224 -35.37 17.46 33.70
C GLY A 224 -36.71 17.59 34.42
N GLY A 225 -37.76 16.94 33.90
CA GLY A 225 -39.07 16.90 34.54
C GLY A 225 -39.06 16.18 35.91
N ARG A 226 -38.30 15.09 36.02
CA ARG A 226 -38.14 14.36 37.29
C ARG A 226 -37.35 15.17 38.31
N LEU A 227 -36.30 15.89 37.89
CA LEU A 227 -35.53 16.81 38.76
C LEU A 227 -36.40 17.95 39.28
N ASN A 228 -37.17 18.61 38.42
CA ASN A 228 -38.11 19.68 38.82
C ASN A 228 -39.22 19.16 39.76
N SER A 229 -39.65 17.91 39.60
CA SER A 229 -40.63 17.28 40.50
C SER A 229 -40.04 16.99 41.88
N VAL A 230 -38.74 16.67 41.97
CA VAL A 230 -38.05 16.49 43.26
C VAL A 230 -37.83 17.85 43.93
N GLU A 231 -37.43 18.87 43.18
CA GLU A 231 -37.19 20.22 43.70
C GLU A 231 -38.48 20.87 44.22
N SER A 232 -39.60 20.70 43.51
CA SER A 232 -40.93 21.15 43.97
C SER A 232 -41.44 20.41 45.21
N LYS A 233 -41.04 19.15 45.43
CA LYS A 233 -41.34 18.41 46.67
C LYS A 233 -40.45 18.84 47.85
N MET A 234 -39.23 19.28 47.58
CA MET A 234 -38.33 19.83 48.61
C MET A 234 -38.71 21.26 49.02
N ASN A 235 -39.32 22.04 48.14
CA ASN A 235 -39.66 23.45 48.39
C ASN A 235 -41.06 23.68 48.97
N VAL A 236 -41.71 22.62 49.50
CA VAL A 236 -42.95 22.78 50.27
C VAL A 236 -42.58 23.03 51.73
N PRO A 237 -43.00 24.14 52.36
CA PRO A 237 -42.77 24.34 53.78
C PRO A 237 -43.49 23.23 54.55
N VAL A 238 -42.72 22.48 55.32
CA VAL A 238 -43.24 21.42 56.20
C VAL A 238 -44.20 22.07 57.19
N ARG A 239 -45.50 21.82 57.07
CA ARG A 239 -46.45 22.12 58.15
C ARG A 239 -46.12 21.18 59.31
N GLU A 240 -45.55 21.74 60.37
CA GLU A 240 -45.39 21.06 61.65
C GLU A 240 -46.75 20.52 62.10
N LYS A 241 -46.94 19.20 62.04
CA LYS A 241 -47.97 18.54 62.83
C LYS A 241 -47.49 18.61 64.28
N GLN A 242 -48.25 19.30 65.12
CA GLN A 242 -48.09 19.22 66.57
C GLN A 242 -48.20 17.77 67.02
N VAL A 243 -47.08 17.19 67.44
CA VAL A 243 -47.04 15.87 68.07
C VAL A 243 -47.29 16.08 69.55
N GLN A 244 -48.36 15.47 70.10
CA GLN A 244 -48.54 15.38 71.55
C GLN A 244 -47.39 14.57 72.14
N ILE A 245 -46.58 15.23 72.96
CA ILE A 245 -45.47 14.61 73.69
C ILE A 245 -46.06 13.84 74.87
N VAL A 246 -46.06 12.51 74.78
CA VAL A 246 -46.20 11.65 75.96
C VAL A 246 -44.79 11.50 76.54
N GLU A 247 -44.54 12.08 77.70
CA GLU A 247 -43.28 11.94 78.43
C GLU A 247 -43.01 10.46 78.72
N ARG A 248 -42.03 9.87 78.02
CA ARG A 248 -41.36 8.68 78.51
C ARG A 248 -40.27 9.14 79.46
N ASN A 249 -40.48 8.92 80.75
CA ASN A 249 -39.42 9.00 81.75
C ASN A 249 -38.38 7.92 81.43
N ILE A 250 -37.22 8.33 80.92
CA ILE A 250 -36.09 7.45 80.62
C ILE A 250 -34.99 7.88 81.60
N GLU A 251 -34.74 7.05 82.61
CA GLU A 251 -33.60 7.25 83.50
C GLU A 251 -32.29 7.13 82.70
N PRO A 252 -31.33 8.06 82.86
CA PRO A 252 -30.09 8.03 82.11
C PRO A 252 -29.25 6.83 82.57
N VAL A 253 -28.97 5.91 81.64
CA VAL A 253 -28.01 4.84 81.86
C VAL A 253 -26.61 5.47 81.85
N LEU A 254 -25.94 5.46 83.00
CA LEU A 254 -24.56 5.95 83.11
C LEU A 254 -23.61 5.05 82.29
N PRO A 255 -22.64 5.62 81.56
CA PRO A 255 -21.71 4.83 80.77
C PRO A 255 -20.82 3.99 81.69
N VAL A 256 -20.70 2.68 81.37
CA VAL A 256 -19.88 1.74 82.13
C VAL A 256 -18.41 2.08 81.92
N GLU A 257 -17.67 2.34 83.01
CA GLU A 257 -16.25 2.67 82.92
C GLU A 257 -15.44 1.48 82.35
N PRO A 258 -14.53 1.72 81.38
CA PRO A 258 -13.74 0.65 80.78
C PRO A 258 -12.76 0.08 81.81
N LYS A 259 -12.72 -1.25 81.91
CA LYS A 259 -11.79 -1.97 82.78
C LYS A 259 -10.44 -2.12 82.06
N TRP A 260 -9.35 -1.90 82.79
CA TRP A 260 -7.99 -1.96 82.25
C TRP A 260 -7.21 -3.09 82.92
N ALA A 261 -6.33 -3.74 82.18
CA ALA A 261 -5.36 -4.69 82.71
C ALA A 261 -3.94 -4.21 82.42
N THR A 262 -3.04 -4.42 83.38
CA THR A 262 -1.61 -4.17 83.20
C THR A 262 -0.94 -5.48 82.84
N ILE A 263 -0.29 -5.52 81.66
CA ILE A 263 0.47 -6.67 81.19
C ILE A 263 1.95 -6.32 81.09
N GLY A 264 2.79 -7.21 81.60
CA GLY A 264 4.24 -7.08 81.52
C GLY A 264 4.80 -7.85 80.33
N VAL A 265 5.41 -7.15 79.39
CA VAL A 265 6.09 -7.72 78.22
C VAL A 265 7.59 -7.73 78.50
N TRP A 266 8.22 -8.91 78.41
CA TRP A 266 9.67 -9.04 78.52
C TRP A 266 10.29 -8.91 77.13
N ASN A 267 11.14 -7.91 76.93
CA ASN A 267 12.15 -8.00 75.88
C ASN A 267 13.43 -8.60 76.50
N THR A 268 14.30 -9.19 75.68
CA THR A 268 15.38 -10.14 76.03
C THR A 268 16.40 -9.70 77.10
N THR A 269 16.26 -8.53 77.73
CA THR A 269 16.99 -8.18 78.97
C THR A 269 16.22 -7.29 79.96
N LYS A 270 14.96 -6.90 79.70
CA LYS A 270 14.14 -6.10 80.65
C LYS A 270 12.63 -6.27 80.46
N ARG A 271 11.87 -6.27 81.56
CA ARG A 271 10.39 -6.26 81.59
C ARG A 271 9.86 -4.84 81.54
N GLU A 272 8.92 -4.59 80.63
CA GLU A 272 8.17 -3.34 80.55
C GLU A 272 6.68 -3.62 80.73
N GLU A 273 6.00 -2.78 81.53
CA GLU A 273 4.58 -2.95 81.83
C GLU A 273 3.73 -1.92 81.10
N HIS A 274 2.69 -2.40 80.42
CA HIS A 274 1.77 -1.58 79.66
C HIS A 274 0.34 -1.81 80.12
N ARG A 275 -0.41 -0.72 80.25
CA ARG A 275 -1.84 -0.74 80.58
C ARG A 275 -2.65 -0.76 79.30
N VAL A 276 -3.41 -1.82 79.09
CA VAL A 276 -4.28 -1.98 77.91
C VAL A 276 -5.73 -2.17 78.34
N GLY A 277 -6.67 -1.67 77.53
CA GLY A 277 -8.10 -1.80 77.79
C GLY A 277 -8.56 -3.23 77.55
N LEU A 278 -9.33 -3.79 78.49
CA LEU A 278 -10.04 -5.04 78.29
C LEU A 278 -11.29 -4.75 77.45
N ILE A 279 -11.36 -5.28 76.24
CA ILE A 279 -12.59 -5.29 75.46
C ILE A 279 -13.47 -6.40 76.07
N GLN A 280 -14.67 -6.03 76.55
CA GLN A 280 -15.68 -7.01 77.00
C GLN A 280 -16.38 -7.65 75.82
#